data_AF-A0A369RJF2-F1
#
_entry.id   AF-A0A369RJF2-F1
#
_cell.length_a   1.000
_cell.length_b   1.000
_cell.length_c   1.000
_cell.angle_alpha   90.00
_cell.angle_beta   90.00
_cell.angle_gamma   90.00
#
_symmetry.space_group_name_H-M   'P 1'
#
loop_
_entity.id
_entity.type
_entity.pdbx_description
1 polymer ?
#
loop_
_entity_poly.entity_id
_entity_poly.type
_entity_poly.pdbx_seq_one_letter_code
_entity_poly.pdbx_strand_id
1 'polypeptide(L)'
;MGTTKISKFPFNIKGKVAKQHAEPIVEKNLYTILGFKDTEDFENKTGKLVNKKVWQSFVDCFAKEIDYAATEKVVKNILCNIAKSDRGDVFTKAERLILNEKQGDKKREKAIREAISILRKINPEKAFNELSVMKKQAEDFLQTDFYKAQSKPLQGFAPSGGQLFAEVLKYIETLEKLAEVKKEELVKDFLLNHVSSLNKKYPKSQGKREDAITILSSDELKNFYNKGVEEGILQPMVSYKECRNLYNQMKNESKSIIKREEREENLKKIDKSIVSAINDIKKHREAILNCKDFQSSYIKEKKEHPFRGNACQKMIDIYQGKIAGYQEKICQNLSQIKAILKSAPQEMDDVEELEEIIDGMHEAKQFDENCDSALICLSNIQNKLDVQLENPLTELRASHINVKIEPQKKVST
;
A
#
# COMPACT_ATOMS: atom_id res chain seq x y z
N MET A 1 28.81 -79.65 -18.24
CA MET A 1 27.38 -79.56 -18.63
C MET A 1 26.52 -79.88 -17.42
N GLY A 2 25.25 -79.45 -17.40
CA GLY A 2 24.22 -80.05 -16.53
C GLY A 2 24.06 -79.44 -15.13
N THR A 3 23.07 -78.57 -14.98
CA THR A 3 22.37 -78.30 -13.71
C THR A 3 21.56 -79.54 -13.28
N THR A 4 20.94 -79.72 -12.11
CA THR A 4 20.14 -78.86 -11.20
C THR A 4 20.06 -79.60 -9.83
N LYS A 5 19.31 -79.27 -8.77
CA LYS A 5 18.19 -78.35 -8.47
C LYS A 5 18.34 -77.87 -7.00
N ILE A 6 17.79 -76.70 -6.67
CA ILE A 6 17.69 -76.20 -5.28
C ILE A 6 16.32 -76.59 -4.70
N SER A 7 16.28 -77.06 -3.45
CA SER A 7 15.06 -77.18 -2.65
C SER A 7 14.96 -76.02 -1.65
N LYS A 8 13.77 -75.45 -1.46
CA LYS A 8 13.54 -74.25 -0.64
C LYS A 8 13.08 -74.58 0.79
N PHE A 9 13.34 -73.60 1.67
CA PHE A 9 12.72 -73.31 2.99
C PHE A 9 13.42 -73.83 4.25
N PRO A 10 14.03 -72.91 5.03
CA PRO A 10 14.18 -73.05 6.48
C PRO A 10 12.96 -72.45 7.24
N PHE A 11 12.77 -72.93 8.47
CA PHE A 11 11.73 -72.49 9.42
C PHE A 11 12.19 -71.32 10.31
N ASN A 12 11.19 -70.63 10.92
CA ASN A 12 11.32 -69.70 12.07
C ASN A 12 12.12 -68.40 11.80
N ILE A 13 11.85 -67.26 12.45
CA ILE A 13 11.48 -67.04 13.86
C ILE A 13 10.29 -66.08 14.02
N LYS A 14 9.46 -66.32 15.06
CA LYS A 14 8.44 -65.39 15.55
C LYS A 14 9.06 -64.11 16.14
N GLY A 15 9.37 -63.14 15.29
CA GLY A 15 9.61 -61.75 15.71
C GLY A 15 8.35 -60.91 15.57
N LYS A 16 7.89 -60.25 16.64
CA LYS A 16 6.95 -59.12 16.53
C LYS A 16 7.69 -57.94 15.86
N VAL A 17 7.82 -57.98 14.55
CA VAL A 17 8.09 -56.76 13.78
C VAL A 17 6.82 -55.91 13.92
N ALA A 18 6.86 -54.95 14.84
CA ALA A 18 5.90 -53.87 14.83
C ALA A 18 5.92 -53.31 13.40
N LYS A 19 4.80 -53.40 12.69
CA LYS A 19 4.65 -52.69 11.42
C LYS A 19 4.85 -51.22 11.76
N GLN A 20 6.05 -50.71 11.46
CA GLN A 20 6.21 -49.31 11.15
C GLN A 20 5.22 -49.06 10.01
N HIS A 21 4.05 -48.53 10.36
CA HIS A 21 3.17 -47.95 9.36
C HIS A 21 4.00 -46.82 8.76
N ALA A 22 4.60 -47.08 7.60
CA ALA A 22 5.18 -46.04 6.78
C ALA A 22 4.16 -44.92 6.69
N GLU A 23 4.57 -43.72 7.10
CA GLU A 23 3.68 -42.57 7.08
C GLU A 23 3.08 -42.46 5.67
N PRO A 24 1.75 -42.38 5.54
CA PRO A 24 1.13 -42.44 4.23
C PRO A 24 1.66 -41.27 3.38
N ILE A 25 1.95 -41.59 2.12
CA ILE A 25 2.61 -40.72 1.14
C ILE A 25 1.71 -39.50 0.81
N VAL A 26 1.66 -38.52 1.72
CA VAL A 26 0.75 -37.35 1.66
C VAL A 26 1.36 -36.09 2.31
N GLU A 27 2.69 -36.05 2.54
CA GLU A 27 3.39 -34.83 2.96
C GLU A 27 4.12 -34.19 1.77
N LYS A 28 3.36 -33.69 0.78
CA LYS A 28 3.93 -32.96 -0.38
C LYS A 28 3.97 -31.45 -0.18
N ASN A 29 2.96 -30.88 0.46
CA ASN A 29 2.80 -29.46 0.74
C ASN A 29 1.82 -29.19 1.89
N LEU A 30 1.73 -27.94 2.37
CA LEU A 30 0.86 -27.55 3.50
C LEU A 30 -0.63 -27.93 3.33
N TYR A 31 -1.15 -28.02 2.10
CA TYR A 31 -2.53 -28.46 1.84
C TYR A 31 -2.69 -29.97 2.09
N THR A 32 -1.78 -30.78 1.55
CA THR A 32 -1.83 -32.24 1.62
C THR A 32 -1.68 -32.78 3.05
N ILE A 33 -0.85 -32.16 3.90
CA ILE A 33 -0.69 -32.60 5.31
C ILE A 33 -1.93 -32.33 6.18
N LEU A 34 -2.75 -31.34 5.80
CA LEU A 34 -4.05 -31.09 6.41
C LEU A 34 -5.17 -32.00 5.84
N GLY A 35 -4.89 -32.76 4.77
CA GLY A 35 -5.84 -33.71 4.17
C GLY A 35 -6.59 -33.20 2.95
N PHE A 36 -6.21 -32.06 2.38
CA PHE A 36 -6.75 -31.55 1.12
C PHE A 36 -6.01 -32.16 -0.08
N LYS A 37 -6.68 -32.22 -1.24
CA LYS A 37 -6.04 -32.70 -2.49
C LYS A 37 -5.02 -31.69 -3.03
N ASP A 38 -5.42 -30.42 -3.02
CA ASP A 38 -4.77 -29.29 -3.67
C ASP A 38 -5.37 -27.98 -3.09
N THR A 39 -4.93 -26.84 -3.63
CA THR A 39 -5.40 -25.50 -3.24
C THR A 39 -6.90 -25.29 -3.55
N GLU A 40 -7.42 -25.89 -4.62
CA GLU A 40 -8.82 -25.71 -5.04
C GLU A 40 -9.78 -26.46 -4.11
N ASP A 41 -9.44 -27.71 -3.74
CA ASP A 41 -10.14 -28.50 -2.74
C ASP A 41 -10.12 -27.84 -1.35
N PHE A 42 -9.05 -27.11 -1.02
CA PHE A 42 -8.98 -26.26 0.18
C PHE A 42 -9.96 -25.09 0.10
N GLU A 43 -9.84 -24.20 -0.89
CA GLU A 43 -10.66 -22.98 -1.00
C GLU A 43 -12.16 -23.32 -1.13
N ASN A 44 -12.52 -24.38 -1.86
CA ASN A 44 -13.92 -24.84 -1.96
C ASN A 44 -14.49 -25.31 -0.61
N LYS A 45 -13.71 -26.03 0.20
CA LYS A 45 -14.16 -26.56 1.51
C LYS A 45 -14.17 -25.49 2.60
N THR A 46 -13.14 -24.63 2.65
CA THR A 46 -13.08 -23.51 3.61
C THR A 46 -14.16 -22.48 3.27
N GLY A 47 -14.20 -22.02 2.01
CA GLY A 47 -15.13 -21.01 1.52
C GLY A 47 -16.59 -21.36 1.83
N LYS A 48 -17.04 -22.57 1.49
CA LYS A 48 -18.43 -23.00 1.74
C LYS A 48 -18.87 -22.90 3.20
N LEU A 49 -17.98 -23.20 4.15
CA LEU A 49 -18.29 -23.16 5.59
C LEU A 49 -18.09 -21.78 6.20
N VAL A 50 -17.03 -21.08 5.81
CA VAL A 50 -16.73 -19.70 6.25
C VAL A 50 -17.81 -18.75 5.76
N ASN A 51 -18.16 -18.79 4.47
CA ASN A 51 -19.22 -17.97 3.88
C ASN A 51 -20.57 -18.17 4.60
N LYS A 52 -20.89 -19.41 4.99
CA LYS A 52 -22.10 -19.70 5.79
C LYS A 52 -22.05 -19.08 7.20
N LYS A 53 -20.90 -19.12 7.88
CA LYS A 53 -20.74 -18.51 9.22
C LYS A 53 -20.69 -16.98 9.17
N VAL A 54 -20.05 -16.40 8.16
CA VAL A 54 -20.04 -14.95 7.88
C VAL A 54 -21.46 -14.47 7.61
N TRP A 55 -22.17 -15.14 6.70
CA TRP A 55 -23.57 -14.82 6.40
C TRP A 55 -24.46 -14.89 7.65
N GLN A 56 -24.31 -15.93 8.48
CA GLN A 56 -25.06 -16.00 9.75
C GLN A 56 -24.75 -14.81 10.68
N SER A 57 -23.49 -14.34 10.73
CA SER A 57 -23.14 -13.12 11.46
C SER A 57 -23.87 -11.88 10.93
N PHE A 58 -24.00 -11.74 9.61
CA PHE A 58 -24.74 -10.62 9.01
C PHE A 58 -26.23 -10.69 9.36
N VAL A 59 -26.83 -11.89 9.30
CA VAL A 59 -28.24 -12.08 9.68
C VAL A 59 -28.50 -11.75 11.15
N ASP A 60 -27.53 -12.04 12.03
CA ASP A 60 -27.64 -11.70 13.45
C ASP A 60 -27.36 -10.21 13.73
N CYS A 61 -26.64 -9.49 12.86
CA CYS A 61 -26.59 -8.01 12.85
C CYS A 61 -27.93 -7.42 12.40
N PHE A 62 -28.47 -7.85 11.25
CA PHE A 62 -29.78 -7.38 10.77
C PHE A 62 -30.88 -7.59 11.82
N ALA A 63 -30.89 -8.74 12.51
CA ALA A 63 -31.88 -9.03 13.55
C ALA A 63 -31.81 -8.10 14.77
N LYS A 64 -30.63 -7.54 15.08
CA LYS A 64 -30.43 -6.58 16.19
C LYS A 64 -30.73 -5.15 15.79
N GLU A 65 -30.44 -4.80 14.53
CA GLU A 65 -30.38 -3.41 14.07
C GLU A 65 -31.61 -2.97 13.26
N ILE A 66 -32.53 -3.90 12.95
CA ILE A 66 -33.77 -3.61 12.21
C ILE A 66 -34.71 -2.62 12.93
N ASP A 67 -34.62 -2.54 14.25
CA ASP A 67 -35.39 -1.63 15.10
C ASP A 67 -34.49 -0.57 15.77
N TYR A 68 -33.21 -0.48 15.38
CA TYR A 68 -32.28 0.52 15.91
C TYR A 68 -32.41 1.83 15.15
N ALA A 69 -32.85 2.89 15.83
CA ALA A 69 -33.28 4.15 15.19
C ALA A 69 -32.26 4.79 14.22
N ALA A 70 -30.95 4.57 14.41
CA ALA A 70 -29.91 5.12 13.54
C ALA A 70 -29.67 4.31 12.25
N THR A 71 -30.14 3.05 12.16
CA THR A 71 -29.92 2.15 11.02
C THR A 71 -31.19 1.49 10.49
N GLU A 72 -32.33 1.63 11.18
CA GLU A 72 -33.61 0.97 10.89
C GLU A 72 -33.99 1.01 9.40
N LYS A 73 -33.93 2.20 8.77
CA LYS A 73 -34.32 2.36 7.35
C LYS A 73 -33.38 1.63 6.39
N VAL A 74 -32.08 1.65 6.66
CA VAL A 74 -31.04 0.98 5.87
C VAL A 74 -31.16 -0.54 6.00
N VAL A 75 -31.22 -1.03 7.25
CA VAL A 75 -31.29 -2.46 7.56
C VAL A 75 -32.56 -3.08 6.99
N LYS A 76 -33.72 -2.42 7.14
CA LYS A 76 -34.99 -2.87 6.54
C LYS A 76 -34.90 -2.98 5.01
N ASN A 77 -34.28 -2.01 4.35
CA ASN A 77 -34.16 -1.99 2.88
C ASN A 77 -33.31 -3.18 2.41
N ILE A 78 -32.09 -3.33 2.95
CA ILE A 78 -31.18 -4.44 2.63
C ILE A 78 -31.85 -5.79 2.89
N LEU A 79 -32.44 -5.98 4.08
CA LEU A 79 -33.13 -7.21 4.47
C LEU A 79 -34.31 -7.54 3.55
N CYS A 80 -35.13 -6.55 3.17
CA CYS A 80 -36.25 -6.76 2.27
C CYS A 80 -35.79 -7.15 0.87
N ASN A 81 -34.76 -6.50 0.33
CA ASN A 81 -34.25 -6.81 -1.02
C ASN A 81 -33.71 -8.24 -1.09
N ILE A 82 -32.89 -8.69 -0.12
CA ILE A 82 -32.36 -10.07 -0.09
C ILE A 82 -33.49 -11.10 0.13
N ALA A 83 -34.44 -10.83 1.02
CA ALA A 83 -35.58 -11.73 1.22
C ALA A 83 -36.48 -11.82 -0.03
N LYS A 84 -36.62 -10.72 -0.77
CA LYS A 84 -37.37 -10.62 -2.02
C LYS A 84 -36.66 -11.26 -3.20
N SER A 85 -35.34 -11.16 -3.33
CA SER A 85 -34.62 -11.91 -4.37
C SER A 85 -34.60 -13.43 -4.11
N ASP A 86 -34.90 -13.86 -2.87
CA ASP A 86 -35.17 -15.27 -2.59
C ASP A 86 -36.60 -15.73 -2.85
N ARG A 87 -37.61 -14.95 -2.45
CA ARG A 87 -39.01 -15.38 -2.46
C ARG A 87 -39.90 -14.71 -3.51
N GLY A 88 -39.37 -13.76 -4.27
CA GLY A 88 -40.11 -13.01 -5.29
C GLY A 88 -41.38 -12.37 -4.73
N ASP A 89 -42.43 -12.37 -5.55
CA ASP A 89 -43.72 -11.75 -5.22
C ASP A 89 -44.41 -12.32 -3.97
N VAL A 90 -44.04 -13.52 -3.53
CA VAL A 90 -44.57 -14.14 -2.30
C VAL A 90 -44.20 -13.30 -1.07
N PHE A 91 -43.06 -12.60 -1.09
CA PHE A 91 -42.61 -11.76 0.03
C PHE A 91 -43.20 -10.34 0.02
N THR A 92 -43.80 -9.88 -1.08
CA THR A 92 -44.33 -8.50 -1.24
C THR A 92 -45.30 -8.09 -0.12
N LYS A 93 -46.03 -9.03 0.47
CA LYS A 93 -46.90 -8.75 1.63
C LYS A 93 -46.12 -8.49 2.92
N ALA A 94 -45.05 -9.24 3.17
CA ALA A 94 -44.18 -9.07 4.34
C ALA A 94 -43.28 -7.83 4.20
N GLU A 95 -42.74 -7.59 3.00
CA GLU A 95 -42.03 -6.35 2.62
C GLU A 95 -42.85 -5.10 3.01
N ARG A 96 -44.12 -5.03 2.59
CA ARG A 96 -45.03 -3.93 2.95
C ARG A 96 -45.32 -3.82 4.45
N LEU A 97 -45.20 -4.91 5.23
CA LEU A 97 -45.39 -4.87 6.69
C LEU A 97 -44.13 -4.37 7.43
N ILE A 98 -42.94 -4.58 6.85
CA ILE A 98 -41.65 -4.17 7.43
C ILE A 98 -41.36 -2.70 7.12
N LEU A 99 -41.66 -2.26 5.90
CA LEU A 99 -41.36 -0.90 5.42
C LEU A 99 -42.37 0.17 5.88
N ASN A 100 -43.58 -0.19 6.29
CA ASN A 100 -44.60 0.78 6.72
C ASN A 100 -44.64 0.97 8.25
N GLU A 101 -44.39 2.20 8.71
CA GLU A 101 -44.34 2.55 10.14
C GLU A 101 -45.71 2.55 10.86
N LYS A 102 -46.84 2.63 10.13
CA LYS A 102 -48.19 2.82 10.70
C LYS A 102 -48.96 1.53 11.06
N GLN A 103 -48.28 0.43 11.36
CA GLN A 103 -48.95 -0.88 11.58
C GLN A 103 -48.75 -1.44 12.99
N GLY A 104 -49.76 -2.15 13.50
CA GLY A 104 -49.72 -2.73 14.85
C GLY A 104 -48.61 -3.77 15.03
N ASP A 105 -47.81 -3.57 16.08
CA ASP A 105 -46.49 -4.18 16.32
C ASP A 105 -46.44 -5.69 16.09
N LYS A 106 -47.43 -6.42 16.60
CA LYS A 106 -47.53 -7.90 16.47
C LYS A 106 -47.51 -8.40 15.01
N LYS A 107 -48.00 -7.61 14.04
CA LYS A 107 -47.95 -7.96 12.61
C LYS A 107 -46.58 -7.66 12.00
N ARG A 108 -45.98 -6.52 12.36
CA ARG A 108 -44.62 -6.09 11.97
C ARG A 108 -43.57 -7.09 12.48
N GLU A 109 -43.59 -7.41 13.77
CA GLU A 109 -42.72 -8.44 14.38
C GLU A 109 -42.80 -9.81 13.68
N LYS A 110 -44.00 -10.22 13.25
CA LYS A 110 -44.17 -11.51 12.56
C LYS A 110 -43.51 -11.47 11.19
N ALA A 111 -43.68 -10.38 10.43
CA ALA A 111 -43.03 -10.19 9.14
C ALA A 111 -41.50 -10.12 9.26
N ILE A 112 -40.97 -9.43 10.28
CA ILE A 112 -39.54 -9.40 10.60
C ILE A 112 -39.00 -10.80 10.89
N ARG A 113 -39.69 -11.57 11.76
CA ARG A 113 -39.31 -12.96 12.07
C ARG A 113 -39.34 -13.87 10.85
N GLU A 114 -40.29 -13.66 9.93
CA GLU A 114 -40.39 -14.38 8.66
C GLU A 114 -39.22 -14.04 7.73
N ALA A 115 -38.88 -12.74 7.58
CA ALA A 115 -37.75 -12.27 6.78
C ALA A 115 -36.41 -12.81 7.30
N ILE A 116 -36.15 -12.73 8.61
CA ILE A 116 -34.96 -13.32 9.24
C ILE A 116 -34.94 -14.84 9.05
N SER A 117 -36.10 -15.53 9.06
CA SER A 117 -36.16 -16.98 8.77
C SER A 117 -35.82 -17.32 7.31
N ILE A 118 -36.17 -16.46 6.35
CA ILE A 118 -35.76 -16.57 4.95
C ILE A 118 -34.25 -16.37 4.83
N LEU A 119 -33.72 -15.29 5.42
CA LEU A 119 -32.28 -14.99 5.40
C LEU A 119 -31.43 -16.10 6.05
N ARG A 120 -31.90 -16.77 7.11
CA ARG A 120 -31.19 -17.93 7.69
C ARG A 120 -31.17 -19.17 6.78
N LYS A 121 -31.98 -19.21 5.71
CA LYS A 121 -32.14 -20.36 4.81
C LYS A 121 -31.62 -20.12 3.38
N ILE A 122 -31.42 -18.87 2.97
CA ILE A 122 -30.87 -18.51 1.66
C ILE A 122 -29.47 -19.12 1.46
N ASN A 123 -29.09 -19.41 0.22
CA ASN A 123 -27.68 -19.72 -0.09
C ASN A 123 -26.82 -18.46 0.18
N PRO A 124 -25.75 -18.54 1.01
CA PRO A 124 -24.83 -17.43 1.24
C PRO A 124 -24.31 -16.79 -0.05
N GLU A 125 -23.95 -17.57 -1.07
CA GLU A 125 -23.46 -17.05 -2.37
C GLU A 125 -24.49 -16.13 -3.04
N LYS A 126 -25.76 -16.53 -3.03
CA LYS A 126 -26.87 -15.74 -3.55
C LYS A 126 -27.05 -14.44 -2.76
N ALA A 127 -26.92 -14.50 -1.42
CA ALA A 127 -27.03 -13.33 -0.56
C ALA A 127 -25.86 -12.34 -0.72
N PHE A 128 -24.62 -12.84 -0.85
CA PHE A 128 -23.45 -12.00 -1.12
C PHE A 128 -23.51 -11.35 -2.51
N ASN A 129 -24.00 -12.08 -3.53
CA ASN A 129 -24.25 -11.51 -4.85
C ASN A 129 -25.29 -10.37 -4.79
N GLU A 130 -26.38 -10.55 -4.03
CA GLU A 130 -27.40 -9.50 -3.85
C GLU A 130 -26.85 -8.27 -3.11
N LEU A 131 -26.03 -8.47 -2.06
CA LEU A 131 -25.32 -7.38 -1.37
C LEU A 131 -24.38 -6.63 -2.33
N SER A 132 -23.66 -7.35 -3.19
CA SER A 132 -22.77 -6.76 -4.21
C SER A 132 -23.55 -5.94 -5.24
N VAL A 133 -24.73 -6.42 -5.69
CA VAL A 133 -25.63 -5.66 -6.57
C VAL A 133 -26.11 -4.38 -5.89
N MET A 134 -26.55 -4.44 -4.63
CA MET A 134 -26.96 -3.24 -3.88
C MET A 134 -25.83 -2.25 -3.65
N LYS A 135 -24.62 -2.74 -3.33
CA LYS A 135 -23.41 -1.92 -3.20
C LYS A 135 -23.13 -1.16 -4.49
N LYS A 136 -23.09 -1.87 -5.62
CA LYS A 136 -22.87 -1.26 -6.93
C LYS A 136 -23.96 -0.25 -7.29
N GLN A 137 -25.23 -0.56 -7.04
CA GLN A 137 -26.33 0.39 -7.29
C GLN A 137 -26.18 1.68 -6.46
N ALA A 138 -25.69 1.58 -5.22
CA ALA A 138 -25.39 2.74 -4.39
C ALA A 138 -24.18 3.52 -4.92
N GLU A 139 -23.08 2.85 -5.28
CA GLU A 139 -21.89 3.46 -5.88
C GLU A 139 -22.24 4.22 -7.19
N ASP A 140 -22.94 3.56 -8.11
CA ASP A 140 -23.38 4.12 -9.39
C ASP A 140 -24.30 5.34 -9.16
N PHE A 141 -25.23 5.28 -8.20
CA PHE A 141 -26.12 6.40 -7.86
C PHE A 141 -25.35 7.60 -7.30
N LEU A 142 -24.39 7.38 -6.41
CA LEU A 142 -23.59 8.45 -5.78
C LEU A 142 -22.65 9.15 -6.78
N GLN A 143 -22.33 8.51 -7.90
CA GLN A 143 -21.57 9.12 -8.99
C GLN A 143 -22.43 10.00 -9.91
N THR A 144 -23.76 9.93 -9.84
CA THR A 144 -24.64 10.73 -10.72
C THR A 144 -24.55 12.23 -10.45
N ASP A 145 -24.73 13.03 -11.51
CA ASP A 145 -24.77 14.49 -11.39
C ASP A 145 -26.00 14.97 -10.60
N PHE A 146 -27.08 14.18 -10.59
CA PHE A 146 -28.25 14.38 -9.74
C PHE A 146 -27.87 14.33 -8.24
N TYR A 147 -27.14 13.29 -7.80
CA TYR A 147 -26.67 13.23 -6.42
C TYR A 147 -25.67 14.34 -6.08
N LYS A 148 -24.70 14.61 -6.96
CA LYS A 148 -23.73 15.71 -6.77
C LYS A 148 -24.43 17.06 -6.58
N ALA A 149 -25.44 17.37 -7.40
CA ALA A 149 -26.23 18.59 -7.30
C ALA A 149 -27.08 18.68 -6.02
N GLN A 150 -27.49 17.55 -5.44
CA GLN A 150 -28.30 17.47 -4.21
C GLN A 150 -27.51 17.03 -2.96
N SER A 151 -26.17 17.01 -3.04
CA SER A 151 -25.29 16.47 -1.99
C SER A 151 -25.25 17.29 -0.69
N LYS A 152 -25.71 18.55 -0.70
CA LYS A 152 -25.80 19.40 0.49
C LYS A 152 -27.07 19.07 1.30
N PRO A 153 -26.97 18.70 2.58
CA PRO A 153 -28.16 18.48 3.42
C PRO A 153 -28.99 19.76 3.55
N LEU A 154 -30.29 19.67 3.27
CA LEU A 154 -31.25 20.71 3.68
C LEU A 154 -31.50 20.55 5.18
N GLN A 155 -31.01 21.50 5.96
CA GLN A 155 -31.09 21.48 7.42
C GLN A 155 -32.57 21.43 7.87
N GLY A 156 -32.94 20.41 8.65
CA GLY A 156 -34.31 20.20 9.14
C GLY A 156 -35.20 19.29 8.29
N PHE A 157 -34.73 18.77 7.16
CA PHE A 157 -35.48 17.78 6.35
C PHE A 157 -35.03 16.34 6.65
N ALA A 158 -35.94 15.38 6.48
CA ALA A 158 -35.62 13.95 6.52
C ALA A 158 -34.62 13.58 5.41
N PRO A 159 -33.80 12.52 5.60
CA PRO A 159 -32.78 12.17 4.63
C PRO A 159 -33.35 12.00 3.22
N SER A 160 -32.75 12.65 2.23
CA SER A 160 -33.16 12.50 0.84
C SER A 160 -32.92 11.07 0.36
N GLY A 161 -33.59 10.65 -0.71
CA GLY A 161 -33.38 9.31 -1.28
C GLY A 161 -31.91 9.02 -1.61
N GLY A 162 -31.12 10.05 -1.93
CA GLY A 162 -29.67 9.93 -2.14
C GLY A 162 -28.85 9.73 -0.88
N GLN A 163 -29.26 10.29 0.26
CA GLN A 163 -28.58 10.04 1.55
C GLN A 163 -28.75 8.59 2.00
N LEU A 164 -29.91 7.97 1.72
CA LEU A 164 -30.11 6.54 1.97
C LEU A 164 -29.14 5.65 1.15
N PHE A 165 -28.78 6.00 -0.08
CA PHE A 165 -27.76 5.27 -0.84
C PHE A 165 -26.36 5.39 -0.20
N ALA A 166 -25.99 6.58 0.28
CA ALA A 166 -24.73 6.76 1.01
C ALA A 166 -24.68 5.95 2.33
N GLU A 167 -25.80 5.90 3.07
CA GLU A 167 -25.90 5.10 4.29
C GLU A 167 -25.91 3.58 4.00
N VAL A 168 -26.57 3.12 2.93
CA VAL A 168 -26.53 1.73 2.46
C VAL A 168 -25.12 1.31 2.08
N LEU A 169 -24.40 2.11 1.29
CA LEU A 169 -23.00 1.82 0.92
C LEU A 169 -22.12 1.69 2.16
N LYS A 170 -22.15 2.69 3.05
CA LYS A 170 -21.41 2.69 4.31
C LYS A 170 -21.74 1.49 5.19
N TYR A 171 -23.00 1.06 5.22
CA TYR A 171 -23.42 -0.12 5.98
C TYR A 171 -22.88 -1.42 5.39
N ILE A 172 -22.93 -1.58 4.07
CA ILE A 172 -22.38 -2.76 3.39
C ILE A 172 -20.85 -2.84 3.59
N GLU A 173 -20.12 -1.71 3.49
CA GLU A 173 -18.69 -1.65 3.81
C GLU A 173 -18.39 -2.08 5.26
N THR A 174 -19.25 -1.74 6.22
CA THR A 174 -19.12 -2.17 7.61
C THR A 174 -19.33 -3.68 7.76
N LEU A 175 -20.25 -4.28 7.01
CA LEU A 175 -20.43 -5.74 6.95
C LEU A 175 -19.21 -6.42 6.30
N GLU A 176 -18.66 -5.88 5.21
CA GLU A 176 -17.46 -6.39 4.56
C GLU A 176 -16.25 -6.41 5.52
N LYS A 177 -16.00 -5.29 6.23
CA LYS A 177 -14.96 -5.21 7.28
C LYS A 177 -15.19 -6.22 8.42
N LEU A 178 -16.44 -6.44 8.82
CA LEU A 178 -16.79 -7.47 9.81
C LEU A 178 -16.50 -8.89 9.29
N ALA A 179 -16.69 -9.15 8.00
CA ALA A 179 -16.34 -10.42 7.38
C ALA A 179 -14.82 -10.62 7.33
N GLU A 180 -14.06 -9.61 6.89
CA GLU A 180 -12.59 -9.63 6.84
C GLU A 180 -11.98 -9.99 8.21
N VAL A 181 -12.36 -9.25 9.27
CA VAL A 181 -11.85 -9.47 10.64
C VAL A 181 -12.16 -10.88 11.15
N LYS A 182 -13.31 -11.46 10.77
CA LYS A 182 -13.71 -12.81 11.19
C LYS A 182 -13.14 -13.93 10.31
N LYS A 183 -12.78 -13.65 9.05
CA LYS A 183 -12.48 -14.68 8.05
C LYS A 183 -11.31 -15.57 8.48
N GLU A 184 -10.21 -14.99 8.91
CA GLU A 184 -9.01 -15.74 9.33
C GLU A 184 -9.29 -16.64 10.56
N GLU A 185 -10.01 -16.12 11.56
CA GLU A 185 -10.43 -16.89 12.75
C GLU A 185 -11.35 -18.06 12.36
N LEU A 186 -12.33 -17.81 11.48
CA LEU A 186 -13.27 -18.83 11.02
C LEU A 186 -12.60 -19.93 10.17
N VAL A 187 -11.59 -19.58 9.37
CA VAL A 187 -10.75 -20.56 8.65
C VAL A 187 -9.95 -21.39 9.66
N LYS A 188 -9.26 -20.74 10.61
CA LYS A 188 -8.46 -21.41 11.64
C LYS A 188 -9.28 -22.41 12.46
N ASP A 189 -10.44 -22.00 12.94
CA ASP A 189 -11.42 -22.84 13.64
C ASP A 189 -11.82 -24.06 12.81
N PHE A 190 -12.12 -23.86 11.53
CA PHE A 190 -12.48 -24.96 10.64
C PHE A 190 -11.33 -25.96 10.49
N LEU A 191 -10.10 -25.48 10.26
CA LEU A 191 -8.94 -26.35 10.05
C LEU A 191 -8.56 -27.13 11.33
N LEU A 192 -8.59 -26.49 12.50
CA LEU A 192 -8.36 -27.14 13.80
C LEU A 192 -9.36 -28.29 14.03
N ASN A 193 -10.64 -28.06 13.72
CA ASN A 193 -11.66 -29.11 13.78
C ASN A 193 -11.44 -30.21 12.73
N HIS A 194 -11.08 -29.83 11.49
CA HIS A 194 -10.84 -30.76 10.37
C HIS A 194 -9.73 -31.77 10.69
N VAL A 195 -8.58 -31.32 11.19
CA VAL A 195 -7.42 -32.18 11.46
C VAL A 195 -7.44 -32.85 12.83
N SER A 196 -8.44 -32.59 13.67
CA SER A 196 -8.54 -33.16 15.02
C SER A 196 -8.45 -34.70 15.04
N SER A 197 -9.03 -35.36 14.03
CA SER A 197 -8.94 -36.82 13.84
C SER A 197 -7.56 -37.27 13.32
N LEU A 198 -6.93 -36.48 12.45
CA LEU A 198 -5.59 -36.73 11.91
C LEU A 198 -4.51 -36.59 12.99
N ASN A 199 -4.64 -35.63 13.91
CA ASN A 199 -3.72 -35.47 15.04
C ASN A 199 -3.80 -36.66 16.01
N LYS A 200 -5.01 -37.15 16.31
CA LYS A 200 -5.19 -38.38 17.11
C LYS A 200 -4.59 -39.62 16.43
N LYS A 201 -4.68 -39.72 15.09
CA LYS A 201 -4.16 -40.86 14.32
C LYS A 201 -2.64 -40.79 14.08
N TYR A 202 -2.10 -39.58 13.92
CA TYR A 202 -0.71 -39.31 13.59
C TYR A 202 -0.18 -38.14 14.44
N PRO A 203 0.20 -38.40 15.70
CA PRO A 203 0.66 -37.34 16.62
C PRO A 203 2.02 -36.76 16.25
N LYS A 204 2.91 -37.53 15.62
CA LYS A 204 4.27 -37.08 15.23
C LYS A 204 4.26 -35.91 14.24
N SER A 205 3.25 -35.86 13.37
CA SER A 205 3.05 -34.80 12.37
C SER A 205 2.25 -33.60 12.89
N GLN A 206 1.87 -33.56 14.18
CA GLN A 206 0.98 -32.52 14.72
C GLN A 206 1.56 -31.12 14.56
N GLY A 207 2.83 -30.89 14.94
CA GLY A 207 3.46 -29.55 14.83
C GLY A 207 3.50 -29.03 13.39
N LYS A 208 3.77 -29.90 12.40
CA LYS A 208 3.70 -29.52 10.98
C LYS A 208 2.28 -29.11 10.54
N ARG A 209 1.23 -29.71 11.12
CA ARG A 209 -0.16 -29.29 10.87
C ARG A 209 -0.50 -27.98 11.57
N GLU A 210 0.04 -27.73 12.77
CA GLU A 210 -0.14 -26.46 13.47
C GLU A 210 0.52 -25.29 12.71
N ASP A 211 1.71 -25.52 12.15
CA ASP A 211 2.36 -24.59 11.21
C ASP A 211 1.52 -24.37 9.95
N ALA A 212 1.08 -25.44 9.29
CA ALA A 212 0.24 -25.37 8.09
C ALA A 212 -1.09 -24.64 8.35
N ILE A 213 -1.76 -24.87 9.48
CA ILE A 213 -2.96 -24.12 9.89
C ILE A 213 -2.62 -22.64 10.05
N THR A 214 -1.52 -22.31 10.72
CA THR A 214 -1.16 -20.91 11.01
C THR A 214 -0.82 -20.14 9.73
N ILE A 215 -0.11 -20.76 8.78
CA ILE A 215 0.18 -20.18 7.47
C ILE A 215 -1.10 -20.04 6.63
N LEU A 216 -1.87 -21.11 6.47
CA LEU A 216 -3.01 -21.14 5.53
C LEU A 216 -4.28 -20.44 6.06
N SER A 217 -4.36 -20.13 7.36
CA SER A 217 -5.48 -19.34 7.92
C SER A 217 -5.31 -17.84 7.73
N SER A 218 -4.09 -17.35 7.49
CA SER A 218 -3.85 -15.93 7.21
C SER A 218 -3.75 -15.69 5.71
N ASP A 219 -4.54 -14.76 5.17
CA ASP A 219 -4.50 -14.48 3.73
C ASP A 219 -3.15 -13.86 3.31
N GLU A 220 -2.48 -13.07 4.18
CA GLU A 220 -1.12 -12.57 3.94
C GLU A 220 -0.11 -13.72 3.77
N LEU A 221 -0.06 -14.64 4.74
CA LEU A 221 0.94 -15.72 4.76
C LEU A 221 0.63 -16.83 3.77
N LYS A 222 -0.64 -17.16 3.54
CA LYS A 222 -1.07 -18.10 2.50
C LYS A 222 -0.64 -17.63 1.11
N ASN A 223 -0.88 -16.36 0.79
CA ASN A 223 -0.51 -15.80 -0.51
C ASN A 223 1.01 -15.74 -0.70
N PHE A 224 1.75 -15.32 0.34
CA PHE A 224 3.22 -15.36 0.32
C PHE A 224 3.76 -16.79 0.17
N TYR A 225 3.18 -17.75 0.90
CA TYR A 225 3.55 -19.16 0.82
C TYR A 225 3.32 -19.73 -0.59
N ASN A 226 2.12 -19.54 -1.16
CA ASN A 226 1.78 -20.07 -2.48
C ASN A 226 2.73 -19.54 -3.55
N LYS A 227 2.92 -18.22 -3.58
CA LYS A 227 3.84 -17.56 -4.52
C LYS A 227 5.29 -18.00 -4.30
N GLY A 228 5.75 -18.02 -3.05
CA GLY A 228 7.12 -18.42 -2.72
C GLY A 228 7.44 -19.88 -3.03
N VAL A 229 6.45 -20.79 -2.97
CA VAL A 229 6.64 -22.19 -3.42
C VAL A 229 6.66 -22.27 -4.95
N GLU A 230 5.81 -21.52 -5.65
CA GLU A 230 5.81 -21.44 -7.12
C GLU A 230 7.13 -20.87 -7.68
N GLU A 231 7.66 -19.83 -7.04
CA GLU A 231 8.95 -19.19 -7.38
C GLU A 231 10.18 -19.96 -6.84
N GLY A 232 9.98 -21.07 -6.12
CA GLY A 232 11.07 -21.90 -5.57
C GLY A 232 11.84 -21.29 -4.39
N ILE A 233 11.34 -20.17 -3.84
CA ILE A 233 11.89 -19.43 -2.71
C ILE A 233 11.61 -20.15 -1.38
N LEU A 234 10.46 -20.83 -1.28
CA LEU A 234 10.03 -21.57 -0.10
C LEU A 234 9.96 -23.06 -0.39
N GLN A 235 10.34 -23.87 0.60
CA GLN A 235 10.09 -25.30 0.56
C GLN A 235 8.58 -25.58 0.72
N PRO A 236 8.00 -26.58 0.01
CA PRO A 236 6.58 -26.91 0.13
C PRO A 236 6.08 -27.27 1.54
N MET A 237 6.99 -27.67 2.43
CA MET A 237 6.74 -27.95 3.85
C MET A 237 7.51 -27.01 4.78
N VAL A 238 7.56 -25.73 4.42
CA VAL A 238 8.16 -24.67 5.23
C VAL A 238 7.47 -24.55 6.60
N SER A 239 8.27 -24.32 7.65
CA SER A 239 7.73 -24.06 9.00
C SER A 239 7.09 -22.67 9.09
N TYR A 240 6.16 -22.47 10.05
CA TYR A 240 5.56 -21.15 10.27
C TYR A 240 6.62 -20.09 10.56
N LYS A 241 7.61 -20.43 11.39
CA LYS A 241 8.71 -19.52 11.77
C LYS A 241 9.53 -19.08 10.55
N GLU A 242 9.88 -20.01 9.68
CA GLU A 242 10.68 -19.75 8.47
C GLU A 242 9.89 -18.93 7.45
N CYS A 243 8.63 -19.32 7.18
CA CYS A 243 7.72 -18.58 6.31
C CYS A 243 7.51 -17.13 6.79
N ARG A 244 7.25 -16.95 8.09
CA ARG A 244 7.06 -15.62 8.70
C ARG A 244 8.33 -14.77 8.69
N ASN A 245 9.51 -15.39 8.88
CA ASN A 245 10.79 -14.69 8.83
C ASN A 245 11.09 -14.17 7.42
N LEU A 246 10.94 -15.01 6.39
CA LEU A 246 11.17 -14.61 5.00
C LEU A 246 10.16 -13.56 4.52
N TYR A 247 8.89 -13.70 4.92
CA TYR A 247 7.87 -12.67 4.68
C TYR A 247 8.26 -11.32 5.29
N ASN A 248 8.69 -11.29 6.55
CA ASN A 248 9.12 -10.08 7.22
C ASN A 248 10.39 -9.47 6.61
N GLN A 249 11.34 -10.32 6.18
CA GLN A 249 12.55 -9.87 5.51
C GLN A 249 12.21 -9.16 4.20
N MET A 250 11.46 -9.79 3.30
CA MET A 250 11.06 -9.17 2.03
C MET A 250 10.23 -7.90 2.23
N LYS A 251 9.29 -7.91 3.20
CA LYS A 251 8.48 -6.73 3.55
C LYS A 251 9.32 -5.53 4.04
N ASN A 252 10.49 -5.79 4.63
CA ASN A 252 11.43 -4.76 5.06
C ASN A 252 12.36 -4.33 3.91
N GLU A 253 12.82 -5.27 3.08
CA GLU A 253 13.61 -4.99 1.87
C GLU A 253 12.82 -4.10 0.90
N SER A 254 11.56 -4.43 0.58
CA SER A 254 10.71 -3.58 -0.27
C SER A 254 10.52 -2.16 0.28
N LYS A 255 10.37 -2.01 1.61
CA LYS A 255 10.31 -0.68 2.25
C LYS A 255 11.62 0.10 2.15
N SER A 256 12.76 -0.59 2.15
CA SER A 256 14.07 0.05 1.99
C SER A 256 14.31 0.51 0.54
N ILE A 257 13.81 -0.24 -0.45
CA ILE A 257 13.87 0.11 -1.86
C ILE A 257 13.04 1.37 -2.15
N ILE A 258 11.77 1.41 -1.71
CA ILE A 258 10.89 2.58 -1.91
C ILE A 258 11.52 3.85 -1.33
N LYS A 259 12.03 3.79 -0.08
CA LYS A 259 12.73 4.92 0.55
C LYS A 259 14.00 5.35 -0.18
N ARG A 260 14.65 4.45 -0.93
CA ARG A 260 15.84 4.75 -1.73
C ARG A 260 15.45 5.47 -3.02
N GLU A 261 14.42 4.99 -3.71
CA GLU A 261 13.87 5.61 -4.92
C GLU A 261 13.35 7.02 -4.62
N GLU A 262 12.57 7.20 -3.55
CA GLU A 262 12.12 8.51 -3.06
C GLU A 262 13.30 9.46 -2.78
N ARG A 263 14.39 8.98 -2.17
CA ARG A 263 15.58 9.80 -1.89
C ARG A 263 16.31 10.20 -3.18
N GLU A 264 16.44 9.29 -4.14
CA GLU A 264 17.11 9.54 -5.42
C GLU A 264 16.31 10.54 -6.29
N GLU A 265 14.98 10.43 -6.33
CA GLU A 265 14.13 11.40 -7.02
C GLU A 265 14.21 12.80 -6.40
N ASN A 266 14.22 12.88 -5.06
CA ASN A 266 14.39 14.15 -4.35
C ASN A 266 15.76 14.80 -4.64
N LEU A 267 16.86 14.02 -4.68
CA LEU A 267 18.18 14.52 -5.06
C LEU A 267 18.21 15.04 -6.51
N LYS A 268 17.64 14.29 -7.47
CA LYS A 268 17.53 14.74 -8.88
C LYS A 268 16.68 16.01 -9.05
N LYS A 269 15.72 16.24 -8.15
CA LYS A 269 14.90 17.45 -8.15
C LYS A 269 15.67 18.66 -7.59
N ILE A 270 16.42 18.45 -6.50
CA ILE A 270 17.30 19.45 -5.88
C ILE A 270 18.36 19.92 -6.89
N ASP A 271 19.07 18.99 -7.53
CA ASP A 271 20.08 19.30 -8.54
C ASP A 271 19.52 20.17 -9.68
N LYS A 272 18.42 19.76 -10.32
CA LYS A 272 17.77 20.55 -11.39
C LYS A 272 17.39 21.97 -10.96
N SER A 273 16.94 22.15 -9.72
CA SER A 273 16.62 23.47 -9.19
C SER A 273 17.88 24.33 -8.98
N ILE A 274 18.97 23.74 -8.48
CA ILE A 274 20.26 24.40 -8.32
C ILE A 274 20.84 24.81 -9.69
N VAL A 275 20.84 23.90 -10.66
CA VAL A 275 21.31 24.16 -12.04
C VAL A 275 20.53 25.31 -12.69
N SER A 276 19.20 25.36 -12.51
CA SER A 276 18.38 26.47 -13.03
C SER A 276 18.79 27.80 -12.41
N ALA A 277 18.91 27.86 -11.07
CA ALA A 277 19.27 29.08 -10.36
C ALA A 277 20.70 29.57 -10.68
N ILE A 278 21.66 28.66 -10.85
CA ILE A 278 23.04 28.97 -11.32
C ILE A 278 23.00 29.63 -12.71
N ASN A 279 22.19 29.11 -13.63
CA ASN A 279 22.07 29.67 -14.98
C ASN A 279 21.47 31.07 -14.98
N ASP A 280 20.45 31.32 -14.14
CA ASP A 280 19.87 32.66 -13.99
C ASP A 280 20.85 33.65 -13.32
N ILE A 281 21.66 33.20 -12.34
CA ILE A 281 22.74 34.01 -11.75
C ILE A 281 23.76 34.41 -12.82
N LYS A 282 24.24 33.46 -13.64
CA LYS A 282 25.18 33.73 -14.75
C LYS A 282 24.61 34.76 -15.73
N LYS A 283 23.34 34.62 -16.12
CA LYS A 283 22.63 35.54 -17.01
C LYS A 283 22.47 36.94 -16.41
N HIS A 284 22.20 37.05 -15.12
CA HIS A 284 22.13 38.34 -14.43
C HIS A 284 23.51 38.99 -14.27
N ARG A 285 24.57 38.22 -14.03
CA ARG A 285 25.96 38.69 -14.01
C ARG A 285 26.38 39.27 -15.37
N GLU A 286 26.09 38.58 -16.46
CA GLU A 286 26.32 39.06 -17.83
C GLU A 286 25.55 40.37 -18.11
N ALA A 287 24.30 40.47 -17.67
CA ALA A 287 23.50 41.69 -17.81
C ALA A 287 24.07 42.87 -17.00
N ILE A 288 24.66 42.62 -15.83
CA ILE A 288 25.37 43.65 -15.03
C ILE A 288 26.61 44.15 -15.77
N LEU A 289 27.44 43.26 -16.32
CA LEU A 289 28.64 43.63 -17.08
C LEU A 289 28.28 44.53 -18.27
N ASN A 290 27.31 44.11 -19.09
CA ASN A 290 26.80 44.92 -20.19
C ASN A 290 26.30 46.30 -19.73
N CYS A 291 25.59 46.38 -18.60
CA CYS A 291 25.14 47.67 -18.04
C CYS A 291 26.30 48.55 -17.57
N LYS A 292 27.37 47.99 -16.99
CA LYS A 292 28.58 48.72 -16.59
C LYS A 292 29.33 49.27 -17.81
N ASP A 293 29.39 48.54 -18.92
CA ASP A 293 30.03 48.99 -20.16
C ASP A 293 29.26 50.15 -20.82
N PHE A 294 27.92 50.06 -20.90
CA PHE A 294 27.09 51.17 -21.36
C PHE A 294 27.21 52.39 -20.42
N GLN A 295 27.14 52.18 -19.11
CA GLN A 295 27.29 53.26 -18.12
C GLN A 295 28.65 53.97 -18.27
N SER A 296 29.73 53.20 -18.44
CA SER A 296 31.09 53.73 -18.66
C SER A 296 31.18 54.55 -19.94
N SER A 297 30.52 54.12 -21.01
CA SER A 297 30.41 54.86 -22.26
C SER A 297 29.68 56.19 -22.08
N TYR A 298 28.56 56.23 -21.34
CA TYR A 298 27.86 57.48 -21.01
C TYR A 298 28.65 58.38 -20.04
N ILE A 299 29.45 57.82 -19.14
CA ILE A 299 30.38 58.59 -18.28
C ILE A 299 31.46 59.26 -19.13
N LYS A 300 31.99 58.57 -20.16
CA LYS A 300 32.96 59.14 -21.10
C LYS A 300 32.34 60.24 -21.97
N GLU A 301 31.20 59.96 -22.60
CA GLU A 301 30.41 60.94 -23.38
C GLU A 301 30.09 62.20 -22.56
N LYS A 302 29.71 62.04 -21.28
CA LYS A 302 29.45 63.16 -20.36
C LYS A 302 30.67 64.06 -20.12
N LYS A 303 31.88 63.47 -20.07
CA LYS A 303 33.15 64.19 -19.90
C LYS A 303 33.57 64.91 -21.19
N GLU A 304 33.39 64.26 -22.34
CA GLU A 304 33.82 64.76 -23.65
C GLU A 304 32.84 65.81 -24.23
N HIS A 305 31.55 65.73 -23.89
CA HIS A 305 30.49 66.60 -24.39
C HIS A 305 29.61 67.19 -23.27
N PRO A 306 30.09 68.20 -22.52
CA PRO A 306 29.40 68.76 -21.35
C PRO A 306 27.97 69.25 -21.61
N PHE A 307 27.69 69.75 -22.82
CA PHE A 307 26.35 70.20 -23.26
C PHE A 307 25.33 69.05 -23.37
N ARG A 308 25.77 67.79 -23.45
CA ARG A 308 24.91 66.58 -23.37
C ARG A 308 24.74 66.07 -21.93
N GLY A 309 25.37 66.71 -20.94
CA GLY A 309 25.58 66.16 -19.60
C GLY A 309 24.31 65.71 -18.86
N ASN A 310 23.19 66.43 -19.01
CA ASN A 310 21.91 66.06 -18.41
C ASN A 310 21.28 64.80 -19.04
N ALA A 311 21.47 64.58 -20.35
CA ALA A 311 20.99 63.38 -21.02
C ALA A 311 21.85 62.17 -20.66
N CYS A 312 23.18 62.34 -20.64
CA CYS A 312 24.12 61.31 -20.22
C CYS A 312 23.90 60.91 -18.75
N GLN A 313 23.65 61.86 -17.84
CA GLN A 313 23.36 61.56 -16.44
C GLN A 313 22.11 60.67 -16.29
N LYS A 314 21.00 61.01 -16.97
CA LYS A 314 19.78 60.18 -16.95
C LYS A 314 20.05 58.74 -17.40
N MET A 315 20.89 58.54 -18.42
CA MET A 315 21.27 57.20 -18.86
C MET A 315 22.14 56.48 -17.81
N ILE A 316 23.10 57.17 -17.19
CA ILE A 316 23.93 56.63 -16.10
C ILE A 316 23.05 56.16 -14.93
N ASP A 317 22.06 56.96 -14.54
CA ASP A 317 21.11 56.65 -13.46
C ASP A 317 20.23 55.44 -13.81
N ILE A 318 19.76 55.34 -15.06
CA ILE A 318 19.00 54.18 -15.57
C ILE A 318 19.84 52.90 -15.53
N TYR A 319 21.11 52.94 -15.95
CA TYR A 319 21.98 51.76 -15.88
C TYR A 319 22.35 51.42 -14.43
N GLN A 320 22.53 52.41 -13.55
CA GLN A 320 22.73 52.17 -12.11
C GLN A 320 21.54 51.44 -11.48
N GLY A 321 20.31 51.88 -11.78
CA GLY A 321 19.09 51.21 -11.33
C GLY A 321 18.92 49.79 -11.87
N LYS A 322 19.28 49.56 -13.14
CA LYS A 322 19.30 48.21 -13.74
C LYS A 322 20.33 47.30 -13.08
N ILE A 323 21.54 47.80 -12.79
CA ILE A 323 22.59 47.04 -12.10
C ILE A 323 22.06 46.60 -10.73
N ALA A 324 21.55 47.53 -9.91
CA ALA A 324 20.99 47.20 -8.60
C ALA A 324 19.86 46.15 -8.68
N GLY A 325 18.94 46.29 -9.64
CA GLY A 325 17.85 45.33 -9.85
C GLY A 325 18.29 43.95 -10.38
N TYR A 326 19.47 43.82 -10.98
CA TYR A 326 20.06 42.51 -11.29
C TYR A 326 20.85 41.93 -10.10
N GLN A 327 21.51 42.78 -9.31
CA GLN A 327 22.20 42.37 -8.08
C GLN A 327 21.20 41.77 -7.08
N GLU A 328 20.05 42.40 -6.89
CA GLU A 328 18.97 41.89 -6.03
C GLU A 328 18.50 40.49 -6.47
N LYS A 329 18.32 40.26 -7.77
CA LYS A 329 17.90 38.95 -8.32
C LYS A 329 18.95 37.87 -8.11
N ILE A 330 20.23 38.21 -8.19
CA ILE A 330 21.31 37.28 -7.85
C ILE A 330 21.22 36.89 -6.37
N CYS A 331 21.06 37.85 -5.46
CA CYS A 331 20.89 37.57 -4.02
C CYS A 331 19.64 36.73 -3.73
N GLN A 332 18.52 36.98 -4.43
CA GLN A 332 17.31 36.17 -4.34
C GLN A 332 17.54 34.71 -4.78
N ASN A 333 18.20 34.50 -5.93
CA ASN A 333 18.51 33.15 -6.43
C ASN A 333 19.48 32.39 -5.51
N LEU A 334 20.51 33.09 -4.99
CA LEU A 334 21.43 32.51 -4.00
C LEU A 334 20.72 32.14 -2.69
N SER A 335 19.81 32.99 -2.21
CA SER A 335 18.98 32.71 -1.03
C SER A 335 18.05 31.51 -1.24
N GLN A 336 17.52 31.33 -2.45
CA GLN A 336 16.74 30.14 -2.81
C GLN A 336 17.60 28.87 -2.80
N ILE A 337 18.82 28.92 -3.34
CA ILE A 337 19.75 27.77 -3.28
C ILE A 337 20.11 27.45 -1.82
N LYS A 338 20.44 28.45 -0.99
CA LYS A 338 20.68 28.32 0.46
C LYS A 338 19.50 27.62 1.16
N ALA A 339 18.26 28.01 0.85
CA ALA A 339 17.06 27.36 1.40
C ALA A 339 16.85 25.91 0.92
N ILE A 340 17.11 25.63 -0.37
CA ILE A 340 17.04 24.28 -0.94
C ILE A 340 18.07 23.36 -0.25
N LEU A 341 19.31 23.82 -0.11
CA LEU A 341 20.39 23.04 0.50
C LEU A 341 20.15 22.79 2.00
N LYS A 342 19.66 23.77 2.77
CA LYS A 342 19.25 23.55 4.17
C LYS A 342 18.10 22.56 4.34
N SER A 343 17.30 22.34 3.30
CA SER A 343 16.23 21.34 3.32
C SER A 343 16.70 19.92 2.93
N ALA A 344 17.96 19.76 2.52
CA ALA A 344 18.52 18.48 2.11
C ALA A 344 18.96 17.62 3.33
N PRO A 345 18.96 16.27 3.25
CA PRO A 345 19.21 15.41 4.41
C PRO A 345 20.68 15.28 4.86
N GLN A 346 21.56 16.21 4.50
CA GLN A 346 23.00 16.15 4.76
C GLN A 346 23.57 17.52 5.12
N GLU A 347 24.41 17.52 6.16
CA GLU A 347 25.40 18.58 6.37
C GLU A 347 26.45 18.46 5.26
N MET A 348 26.66 19.55 4.54
CA MET A 348 27.73 19.72 3.54
C MET A 348 28.52 20.95 3.96
N ASP A 349 29.80 20.81 4.26
CA ASP A 349 30.66 21.90 4.76
C ASP A 349 30.63 23.15 3.83
N ASP A 350 30.54 22.93 2.51
CA ASP A 350 30.44 24.00 1.50
C ASP A 350 29.16 24.86 1.64
N VAL A 351 28.12 24.36 2.35
CA VAL A 351 26.91 25.16 2.60
C VAL A 351 27.25 26.29 3.56
N GLU A 352 28.06 26.06 4.60
CA GLU A 352 28.48 27.12 5.53
C GLU A 352 29.32 28.18 4.81
N GLU A 353 30.25 27.78 3.94
CA GLU A 353 31.02 28.70 3.08
C GLU A 353 30.09 29.54 2.18
N LEU A 354 29.08 28.91 1.55
CA LEU A 354 28.07 29.61 0.75
C LEU A 354 27.25 30.60 1.59
N GLU A 355 26.97 30.29 2.86
CA GLU A 355 26.27 31.22 3.76
C GLU A 355 27.08 32.47 4.04
N GLU A 356 28.36 32.33 4.39
CA GLU A 356 29.26 33.47 4.65
C GLU A 356 29.41 34.37 3.42
N ILE A 357 29.55 33.77 2.23
CA ILE A 357 29.63 34.51 0.97
C ILE A 357 28.34 35.30 0.70
N ILE A 358 27.16 34.68 0.87
CA ILE A 358 25.87 35.34 0.66
C ILE A 358 25.67 36.51 1.63
N ASP A 359 26.01 36.31 2.90
CA ASP A 359 25.80 37.33 3.91
C ASP A 359 26.72 38.55 3.63
N GLY A 360 27.95 38.31 3.15
CA GLY A 360 28.88 39.34 2.65
C GLY A 360 28.47 40.05 1.35
N MET A 361 27.54 39.52 0.53
CA MET A 361 27.11 40.18 -0.72
C MET A 361 26.29 41.46 -0.50
N HIS A 362 25.78 41.71 0.71
CA HIS A 362 25.07 42.94 1.05
C HIS A 362 26.02 44.16 1.15
N GLU A 363 27.33 43.94 1.25
CA GLU A 363 28.33 45.01 1.24
C GLU A 363 28.75 45.37 -0.18
N ALA A 364 28.18 46.46 -0.71
CA ALA A 364 28.27 46.86 -2.13
C ALA A 364 29.70 47.11 -2.70
N LYS A 365 30.76 46.98 -1.89
CA LYS A 365 32.16 47.15 -2.32
C LYS A 365 32.78 45.92 -2.98
N GLN A 366 32.28 44.71 -2.70
CA GLN A 366 32.89 43.44 -3.17
C GLN A 366 31.90 42.52 -3.91
N PHE A 367 30.79 43.06 -4.41
CA PHE A 367 29.72 42.26 -5.02
C PHE A 367 30.20 41.33 -6.16
N ASP A 368 31.08 41.82 -7.05
CA ASP A 368 31.55 41.04 -8.20
C ASP A 368 32.43 39.85 -7.78
N GLU A 369 33.29 40.07 -6.77
CA GLU A 369 34.19 39.08 -6.16
C GLU A 369 33.38 38.02 -5.40
N ASN A 370 32.47 38.46 -4.52
CA ASN A 370 31.61 37.56 -3.75
C ASN A 370 30.69 36.73 -4.67
N CYS A 371 30.23 37.29 -5.78
CA CYS A 371 29.45 36.56 -6.79
C CYS A 371 30.30 35.53 -7.57
N ASP A 372 31.62 35.75 -7.76
CA ASP A 372 32.51 34.71 -8.33
C ASP A 372 32.75 33.59 -7.32
N SER A 373 33.07 33.92 -6.07
CA SER A 373 33.21 32.95 -4.98
C SER A 373 31.96 32.10 -4.80
N ALA A 374 30.77 32.71 -4.84
CA ALA A 374 29.50 31.98 -4.77
C ALA A 374 29.34 30.99 -5.94
N LEU A 375 29.68 31.39 -7.18
CA LEU A 375 29.61 30.51 -8.35
C LEU A 375 30.62 29.35 -8.28
N ILE A 376 31.80 29.56 -7.71
CA ILE A 376 32.80 28.51 -7.45
C ILE A 376 32.29 27.53 -6.40
N CYS A 377 31.83 28.03 -5.24
CA CYS A 377 31.28 27.21 -4.16
C CYS A 377 30.08 26.36 -4.64
N LEU A 378 29.15 26.98 -5.39
CA LEU A 378 28.03 26.28 -6.02
C LEU A 378 28.47 25.19 -7.01
N SER A 379 29.55 25.40 -7.76
CA SER A 379 30.10 24.37 -8.65
C SER A 379 30.68 23.19 -7.86
N ASN A 380 31.26 23.42 -6.69
CA ASN A 380 31.76 22.36 -5.81
C ASN A 380 30.60 21.54 -5.20
N ILE A 381 29.56 22.22 -4.73
CA ILE A 381 28.33 21.61 -4.21
C ILE A 381 27.67 20.74 -5.30
N GLN A 382 27.56 21.24 -6.54
CA GLN A 382 27.01 20.47 -7.66
C GLN A 382 27.85 19.22 -7.95
N ASN A 383 29.18 19.33 -8.04
CA ASN A 383 30.06 18.17 -8.22
C ASN A 383 29.90 17.13 -7.09
N LYS A 384 29.69 17.55 -5.84
CA LYS A 384 29.42 16.65 -4.71
C LYS A 384 28.07 15.95 -4.82
N LEU A 385 27.04 16.63 -5.33
CA LEU A 385 25.72 16.02 -5.59
C LEU A 385 25.80 14.98 -6.73
N ASP A 386 26.49 15.31 -7.82
CA ASP A 386 26.70 14.39 -8.96
C ASP A 386 27.44 13.11 -8.54
N VAL A 387 28.51 13.23 -7.74
CA VAL A 387 29.24 12.05 -7.20
C VAL A 387 28.34 11.17 -6.32
N GLN A 388 27.40 11.74 -5.58
CA GLN A 388 26.43 10.95 -4.79
C GLN A 388 25.36 10.26 -5.66
N LEU A 389 25.02 10.85 -6.81
CA LEU A 389 24.13 10.26 -7.81
C LEU A 389 24.81 9.11 -8.56
N GLU A 390 26.10 9.24 -8.91
CA GLU A 390 26.86 8.19 -9.60
C GLU A 390 27.34 7.05 -8.68
N ASN A 391 27.68 7.35 -7.42
CA ASN A 391 28.14 6.36 -6.43
C ASN A 391 27.35 6.45 -5.12
N PRO A 392 26.13 5.86 -5.05
CA PRO A 392 25.43 5.66 -3.80
C PRO A 392 26.07 4.52 -2.98
N LEU A 393 27.24 4.81 -2.38
CA LEU A 393 28.05 4.05 -1.43
C LEU A 393 28.48 2.61 -1.83
N THR A 394 29.79 2.47 -2.07
CA THR A 394 30.49 1.27 -2.54
C THR A 394 30.41 0.05 -1.59
N GLU A 395 29.91 0.20 -0.37
CA GLU A 395 29.65 -0.90 0.57
C GLU A 395 28.65 -1.94 0.02
N LEU A 396 27.80 -1.55 -0.94
CA LEU A 396 26.76 -2.39 -1.54
C LEU A 396 27.26 -3.62 -2.31
N ARG A 397 28.50 -3.65 -2.81
CA ARG A 397 29.02 -4.84 -3.53
C ARG A 397 29.35 -6.00 -2.60
N ALA A 398 29.65 -5.75 -1.31
CA ALA A 398 30.00 -6.81 -0.37
C ALA A 398 28.76 -7.64 0.05
N SER A 399 27.60 -7.00 0.23
CA SER A 399 26.36 -7.68 0.65
C SER A 399 25.74 -8.55 -0.44
N HIS A 400 25.85 -8.15 -1.71
CA HIS A 400 25.23 -8.86 -2.83
C HIS A 400 25.98 -10.15 -3.25
N ILE A 401 27.22 -10.35 -2.81
CA ILE A 401 28.03 -11.52 -3.19
C ILE A 401 27.85 -12.69 -2.20
N ASN A 402 27.54 -12.43 -0.92
CA ASN A 402 27.43 -13.46 0.12
C ASN A 402 26.13 -14.29 0.10
N VAL A 403 25.21 -14.05 -0.85
CA VAL A 403 23.97 -14.85 -1.00
C VAL A 403 24.15 -16.03 -1.98
N LYS A 404 25.36 -16.26 -2.51
CA LYS A 404 25.72 -17.55 -3.12
C LYS A 404 25.93 -18.61 -2.02
N ILE A 405 24.81 -19.13 -1.52
CA ILE A 405 24.77 -20.28 -0.60
C ILE A 405 25.49 -21.46 -1.27
N GLU A 406 26.55 -21.95 -0.62
CA GLU A 406 27.23 -23.17 -1.05
C GLU A 406 26.28 -24.37 -1.02
N PRO A 407 26.24 -25.22 -2.07
CA PRO A 407 25.63 -26.52 -1.96
C PRO A 407 26.51 -27.40 -1.06
N GLN A 408 26.10 -27.61 0.19
CA GLN A 408 26.84 -28.48 1.11
C GLN A 408 26.99 -29.88 0.52
N LYS A 409 28.25 -30.30 0.32
CA LYS A 409 28.60 -31.64 -0.16
C LYS A 409 28.31 -32.68 0.92
N LYS A 410 27.80 -33.82 0.45
CA LYS A 410 28.00 -35.20 0.94
C LYS A 410 28.57 -35.35 2.36
N VAL A 411 27.79 -36.01 3.22
CA VAL A 411 28.37 -36.98 4.17
C VAL A 411 28.21 -38.37 3.56
N SER A 412 29.33 -39.03 3.31
CA SER A 412 29.40 -40.45 3.01
C SER A 412 30.13 -41.14 4.15
N THR A 413 29.44 -42.07 4.83
CA THR A 413 30.04 -43.21 5.53
C THR A 413 29.00 -44.32 5.63
#